data_AF-A0A7C4T6H2-F1
#
_entry.id   AF-A0A7C4T6H2-F1
#
_cell.length_a   1.000
_cell.length_b   1.000
_cell.length_c   1.000
_cell.angle_alpha   90.00
_cell.angle_beta   90.00
_cell.angle_gamma   90.00
#
_symmetry.space_group_name_H-M   'P 1'
#
loop_
_entity.id
_entity.type
_entity.pdbx_description
1 polymer ?
#
loop_
_entity_poly.entity_id
_entity_poly.type
_entity_poly.pdbx_seq_one_letter_code
_entity_poly.pdbx_strand_id
1 'polypeptide(L)'
;WINRDIVDWFADYTYLCAKTFGDRVKHWIVLNEPLSFTLFGYGIGIHAPGKTGIDNFFRAAHHAALAQAEGGRVIRDISGTSAHIGTAFSCSPIYPYNPQSEHDVRAAERIDAVVNRMFAEPTLKRGYPYAQAPILHRIDKHMCDGDEQKLAFDFDFWGLQHYFRIVLKGNPLIPILKAYQVKPSKLGKTTTMNWEIFPEGIYQILKQFGQYPVKEFVITENGASFDDVLENNTINDVQRITYFRDYLTQVLRAKKEGIPVTGYFVWTLMDNFEWAEGYRQRFGIVYTDFATQKRYLKNSAIWWKQFLSSP
;
A
#
# COMPACT_ATOMS: atom_id res chain seq x y z
N TRP A 1 -6.03 6.80 16.55
CA TRP A 1 -5.29 5.53 16.52
C TRP A 1 -4.53 5.19 17.79
N ILE A 2 -3.95 6.13 18.54
CA ILE A 2 -3.24 5.77 19.80
C ILE A 2 -4.15 5.47 21.00
N ASN A 3 -5.43 5.87 20.97
CA ASN A 3 -6.43 5.39 21.93
C ASN A 3 -6.97 4.04 21.43
N ARG A 4 -7.09 3.06 22.32
CA ARG A 4 -7.56 1.70 22.02
C ARG A 4 -9.04 1.66 21.64
N ASP A 5 -9.85 2.55 22.20
CA ASP A 5 -11.29 2.69 21.88
C ASP A 5 -11.54 2.90 20.38
N ILE A 6 -10.52 3.29 19.61
CA ILE A 6 -10.60 3.40 18.14
C ILE A 6 -11.03 2.10 17.47
N VAL A 7 -10.75 0.94 18.06
CA VAL A 7 -11.17 -0.36 17.52
C VAL A 7 -12.68 -0.46 17.52
N ASP A 8 -13.32 -0.10 18.64
CA ASP A 8 -14.78 -0.13 18.79
C ASP A 8 -15.44 0.99 17.96
N TRP A 9 -14.89 2.21 17.97
CA TRP A 9 -15.41 3.30 17.14
C TRP A 9 -15.34 2.98 15.64
N PHE A 10 -14.27 2.29 15.21
CA PHE A 10 -14.15 1.84 13.83
C PHE A 10 -15.11 0.70 13.51
N ALA A 11 -15.37 -0.21 14.46
CA ALA A 11 -16.37 -1.26 14.33
C ALA A 11 -17.79 -0.66 14.18
N ASP A 12 -18.15 0.33 14.98
CA ASP A 12 -19.44 1.05 14.87
C ASP A 12 -19.59 1.73 13.51
N TYR A 13 -18.55 2.41 13.04
CA TYR A 13 -18.53 3.02 11.70
C TYR A 13 -18.70 1.96 10.61
N THR A 14 -17.99 0.84 10.73
CA THR A 14 -18.05 -0.26 9.76
C THR A 14 -19.44 -0.91 9.75
N TYR A 15 -20.06 -1.08 10.93
CA TYR A 15 -21.42 -1.58 11.07
C TYR A 15 -22.41 -0.69 10.31
N LEU A 16 -22.33 0.63 10.50
CA LEU A 16 -23.19 1.58 9.82
C LEU A 16 -23.01 1.49 8.30
N CYS A 17 -21.78 1.43 7.81
CA CYS A 17 -21.48 1.30 6.38
C CYS A 17 -22.04 0.01 5.80
N ALA A 18 -21.75 -1.14 6.40
CA ALA A 18 -22.20 -2.44 5.92
C ALA A 18 -23.73 -2.56 5.97
N LYS A 19 -24.39 -2.08 7.02
CA LYS A 19 -25.86 -2.07 7.13
C LYS A 19 -26.52 -1.19 6.07
N THR A 20 -25.91 -0.06 5.74
CA THR A 20 -26.49 0.93 4.82
C THR A 20 -26.23 0.59 3.35
N PHE A 21 -25.07 0.00 3.05
CA PHE A 21 -24.59 -0.17 1.67
C PHE A 21 -24.32 -1.63 1.26
N GLY A 22 -24.36 -2.60 2.18
CA GLY A 22 -24.05 -4.01 1.89
C GLY A 22 -25.00 -4.68 0.89
N ASP A 23 -26.19 -4.12 0.68
CA ASP A 23 -27.10 -4.51 -0.38
C ASP A 23 -26.51 -4.30 -1.78
N ARG A 24 -25.68 -3.26 -1.96
CA ARG A 24 -25.11 -2.83 -3.25
C ARG A 24 -23.59 -3.00 -3.35
N VAL A 25 -22.86 -2.78 -2.25
CA VAL A 25 -21.40 -2.88 -2.20
C VAL A 25 -21.00 -4.32 -1.90
N LYS A 26 -20.37 -4.96 -2.89
CA LYS A 26 -19.92 -6.37 -2.79
C LYS A 26 -18.44 -6.51 -2.51
N HIS A 27 -17.61 -5.53 -2.88
CA HIS A 27 -16.18 -5.56 -2.62
C HIS A 27 -15.84 -4.51 -1.57
N TRP A 28 -15.20 -4.94 -0.49
CA TRP A 28 -14.86 -4.09 0.65
C TRP A 28 -13.35 -4.10 0.87
N ILE A 29 -12.74 -2.93 1.02
CA ILE A 29 -11.38 -2.77 1.54
C ILE A 29 -11.53 -2.16 2.93
N VAL A 30 -11.11 -2.88 3.97
CA VAL A 30 -11.31 -2.44 5.36
C VAL A 30 -10.42 -1.24 5.69
N LEU A 31 -9.12 -1.35 5.43
CA LEU A 31 -8.16 -0.25 5.61
C LEU A 31 -7.30 -0.07 4.36
N ASN A 32 -6.96 1.19 4.09
CA ASN A 32 -5.99 1.58 3.08
C ASN A 32 -4.65 1.90 3.74
N GLU A 33 -3.58 1.24 3.33
CA GLU A 33 -2.19 1.49 3.76
C GLU A 33 -2.01 1.69 5.28
N PRO A 34 -2.33 0.69 6.12
CA PRO A 34 -2.23 0.86 7.57
C PRO A 34 -0.83 1.26 8.05
N LEU A 35 0.22 0.81 7.36
CA LEU A 35 1.58 1.27 7.64
C LEU A 35 1.76 2.76 7.36
N SER A 36 1.32 3.26 6.21
CA SER A 36 1.53 4.65 5.81
C SER A 36 0.93 5.62 6.82
N PHE A 37 -0.36 5.49 7.16
CA PHE A 37 -0.98 6.46 8.07
C PHE A 37 -0.53 6.30 9.53
N THR A 38 -0.09 5.11 9.95
CA THR A 38 0.43 4.92 11.33
C THR A 38 1.87 5.41 11.45
N LEU A 39 2.76 5.06 10.51
CA LEU A 39 4.15 5.48 10.51
C LEU A 39 4.27 6.98 10.23
N PHE A 40 3.71 7.48 9.14
CA PHE A 40 3.82 8.89 8.77
C PHE A 40 2.95 9.80 9.64
N GLY A 41 1.82 9.30 10.17
CA GLY A 41 0.92 10.09 11.01
C GLY A 41 1.31 10.15 12.49
N TYR A 42 1.90 9.08 13.04
CA TYR A 42 2.19 8.95 14.47
C TYR A 42 3.66 8.71 14.81
N GLY A 43 4.45 8.21 13.87
CA GLY A 43 5.89 7.98 14.04
C GLY A 43 6.75 9.17 13.60
N ILE A 44 6.53 9.64 12.37
CA ILE A 44 7.38 10.63 11.68
C ILE A 44 6.71 12.01 11.60
N GLY A 45 5.37 12.09 11.65
CA GLY A 45 4.62 13.35 11.69
C GLY A 45 4.51 14.08 10.35
N ILE A 46 4.70 13.38 9.22
CA ILE A 46 4.53 13.93 7.86
C ILE A 46 3.05 13.97 7.46
N HIS A 47 2.29 12.94 7.83
CA HIS A 47 0.84 12.88 7.59
C HIS A 47 0.08 13.33 8.84
N ALA A 48 -1.20 13.66 8.69
CA ALA A 48 -2.08 13.86 9.83
C ALA A 48 -2.09 12.61 10.73
N PRO A 49 -2.13 12.75 12.08
CA PRO A 49 -2.27 14.00 12.84
C PRO A 49 -0.95 14.76 13.13
N GLY A 50 0.14 14.46 12.45
CA GLY A 50 1.42 15.16 12.62
C GLY A 50 2.12 14.83 13.93
N LYS A 51 1.84 13.66 14.52
CA LYS A 51 2.47 13.22 15.77
C LYS A 51 3.76 12.47 15.44
N THR A 52 4.71 12.57 16.36
CA THR A 52 6.00 11.87 16.27
C THR A 52 6.18 10.97 17.48
N GLY A 53 7.01 9.94 17.33
CA GLY A 53 7.39 9.06 18.43
C GLY A 53 7.17 7.58 18.11
N ILE A 54 8.19 6.80 18.42
CA ILE A 54 8.21 5.36 18.15
C ILE A 54 7.12 4.58 18.91
N ASP A 55 6.80 4.96 20.15
CA ASP A 55 5.69 4.34 20.90
C ASP A 55 4.32 4.78 20.37
N ASN A 56 4.20 6.01 19.86
CA ASN A 56 2.97 6.46 19.19
C ASN A 56 2.72 5.64 17.92
N PHE A 57 3.78 5.38 17.12
CA PHE A 57 3.71 4.50 15.97
C PHE A 57 3.28 3.09 16.34
N PHE A 58 3.99 2.41 17.25
CA PHE A 58 3.67 1.01 17.57
C PHE A 58 2.29 0.83 18.20
N ARG A 59 1.85 1.78 19.03
CA ARG A 59 0.50 1.78 19.57
C ARG A 59 -0.56 1.97 18.48
N ALA A 60 -0.36 2.95 17.60
CA ALA A 60 -1.27 3.19 16.48
C ALA A 60 -1.31 2.01 15.50
N ALA A 61 -0.15 1.40 15.21
CA ALA A 61 -0.03 0.23 14.34
C ALA A 61 -0.78 -0.97 14.90
N HIS A 62 -0.63 -1.25 16.20
CA HIS A 62 -1.35 -2.36 16.83
C HIS A 62 -2.87 -2.17 16.79
N HIS A 63 -3.36 -0.99 17.18
CA HIS A 63 -4.80 -0.72 17.14
C HIS A 63 -5.36 -0.71 15.71
N ALA A 64 -4.60 -0.24 14.71
CA ALA A 64 -4.99 -0.33 13.31
C ALA A 64 -5.08 -1.78 12.83
N ALA A 65 -4.15 -2.65 13.24
CA ALA A 65 -4.20 -4.07 12.90
C ALA A 65 -5.42 -4.77 13.52
N LEU A 66 -5.78 -4.44 14.78
CA LEU A 66 -7.01 -4.91 15.41
C LEU A 66 -8.25 -4.41 14.67
N ALA A 67 -8.32 -3.11 14.37
CA ALA A 67 -9.44 -2.50 13.66
C ALA A 67 -9.63 -3.09 12.25
N GLN A 68 -8.54 -3.46 11.56
CA GLN A 68 -8.60 -4.12 10.27
C GLN A 68 -9.33 -5.47 10.34
N ALA A 69 -8.97 -6.30 11.31
CA ALA A 69 -9.60 -7.61 11.51
C ALA A 69 -11.05 -7.46 12.00
N GLU A 70 -11.28 -6.50 12.90
CA GLU A 70 -12.62 -6.25 13.46
C GLU A 70 -13.59 -5.70 12.40
N GLY A 71 -13.17 -4.74 11.59
CA GLY A 71 -13.99 -4.25 10.48
C GLY A 71 -14.33 -5.37 9.48
N GLY A 72 -13.37 -6.27 9.21
CA GLY A 72 -13.62 -7.46 8.40
C GLY A 72 -14.70 -8.36 9.00
N ARG A 73 -14.64 -8.64 10.31
CA ARG A 73 -15.67 -9.41 11.03
C ARG A 73 -17.04 -8.75 10.96
N VAL A 74 -17.12 -7.45 11.25
CA VAL A 74 -18.38 -6.69 11.20
C VAL A 74 -19.02 -6.74 9.81
N ILE A 75 -18.25 -6.54 8.74
CA ILE A 75 -18.76 -6.62 7.37
C ILE A 75 -19.27 -8.04 7.07
N ARG A 76 -18.51 -9.07 7.47
CA ARG A 76 -18.88 -10.47 7.27
C ARG A 76 -20.17 -10.83 8.00
N ASP A 77 -20.34 -10.38 9.23
CA ASP A 77 -21.52 -10.67 10.05
C ASP A 77 -22.79 -10.04 9.45
N ILE A 78 -22.68 -8.84 8.88
CA ILE A 78 -23.82 -8.13 8.29
C ILE A 78 -24.14 -8.59 6.87
N SER A 79 -23.11 -8.77 6.04
CA SER A 79 -23.27 -9.00 4.60
C SER A 79 -23.11 -10.47 4.20
N GLY A 80 -22.72 -11.34 5.13
CA GLY A 80 -22.53 -12.76 4.92
C GLY A 80 -21.51 -13.07 3.82
N THR A 81 -21.79 -14.11 3.03
CA THR A 81 -20.96 -14.53 1.89
C THR A 81 -21.14 -13.65 0.65
N SER A 82 -22.07 -12.68 0.67
CA SER A 82 -22.25 -11.75 -0.45
C SER A 82 -21.18 -10.65 -0.50
N ALA A 83 -20.46 -10.44 0.61
CA ALA A 83 -19.31 -9.55 0.67
C ALA A 83 -18.01 -10.29 0.34
N HIS A 84 -17.22 -9.69 -0.53
CA HIS A 84 -15.84 -10.03 -0.83
C HIS A 84 -14.94 -9.01 -0.13
N ILE A 85 -14.30 -9.44 0.96
CA ILE A 85 -13.69 -8.57 1.98
C ILE A 85 -12.17 -8.68 1.90
N GLY A 86 -11.50 -7.55 1.70
CA GLY A 86 -10.05 -7.46 1.66
C GLY A 86 -9.53 -6.29 2.48
N THR A 87 -8.22 -6.12 2.42
CA THR A 87 -7.49 -4.95 2.92
C THR A 87 -6.45 -4.54 1.89
N ALA A 88 -5.84 -3.36 2.02
CA ALA A 88 -4.82 -2.89 1.08
C ALA A 88 -3.50 -2.54 1.76
N PHE A 89 -2.41 -3.14 1.28
CA PHE A 89 -1.06 -2.95 1.80
C PHE A 89 -0.19 -2.16 0.82
N SER A 90 0.36 -1.03 1.31
CA SER A 90 1.50 -0.39 0.67
C SER A 90 2.72 -1.30 0.79
N CYS A 91 3.33 -1.65 -0.34
CA CYS A 91 4.42 -2.62 -0.37
C CYS A 91 5.48 -2.27 -1.41
N SER A 92 6.72 -2.61 -1.09
CA SER A 92 7.89 -2.35 -1.94
C SER A 92 8.86 -3.52 -1.84
N PRO A 93 9.41 -4.01 -2.96
CA PRO A 93 10.47 -5.00 -2.89
C PRO A 93 11.70 -4.33 -2.28
N ILE A 94 12.27 -4.99 -1.27
CA ILE A 94 13.40 -4.47 -0.51
C ILE A 94 14.67 -5.22 -0.94
N TYR A 95 15.68 -4.48 -1.39
CA TYR A 95 16.96 -5.03 -1.82
C TYR A 95 18.12 -4.55 -0.95
N PRO A 96 19.10 -5.43 -0.64
CA PRO A 96 20.39 -4.98 -0.13
C PRO A 96 21.16 -4.25 -1.23
N TYR A 97 21.86 -3.17 -0.88
CA TYR A 97 22.72 -2.44 -1.82
C TYR A 97 23.86 -3.32 -2.33
N ASN A 98 24.53 -4.04 -1.44
CA ASN A 98 25.44 -5.13 -1.77
C ASN A 98 24.90 -6.47 -1.22
N PRO A 99 24.47 -7.42 -2.06
CA PRO A 99 23.95 -8.71 -1.61
C PRO A 99 25.00 -9.60 -0.93
N GLN A 100 26.30 -9.29 -1.06
CA GLN A 100 27.39 -9.97 -0.35
C GLN A 100 27.67 -9.35 1.04
N SER A 101 27.07 -8.21 1.35
CA SER A 101 27.21 -7.55 2.66
C SER A 101 26.13 -8.05 3.61
N GLU A 102 26.52 -8.80 4.65
CA GLU A 102 25.56 -9.24 5.67
C GLU A 102 24.83 -8.07 6.35
N HIS A 103 25.47 -6.90 6.47
CA HIS A 103 24.82 -5.73 7.03
C HIS A 103 23.71 -5.18 6.14
N ASP A 104 23.90 -5.22 4.82
CA ASP A 104 22.90 -4.77 3.84
C ASP A 104 21.75 -5.79 3.77
N VAL A 105 22.07 -7.09 3.78
CA VAL A 105 21.09 -8.18 3.79
C VAL A 105 20.21 -8.11 5.04
N ARG A 106 20.79 -8.05 6.24
CA ARG A 106 20.03 -7.92 7.50
C ARG A 106 19.24 -6.61 7.59
N ALA A 107 19.67 -5.56 6.87
CA ALA A 107 18.89 -4.34 6.76
C ALA A 107 17.66 -4.53 5.88
N ALA A 108 17.83 -5.17 4.72
CA ALA A 108 16.73 -5.50 3.82
C ALA A 108 15.68 -6.39 4.50
N GLU A 109 16.10 -7.47 5.18
CA GLU A 109 15.20 -8.38 5.90
C GLU A 109 14.40 -7.67 7.00
N ARG A 110 15.06 -6.81 7.79
CA ARG A 110 14.38 -6.05 8.86
C ARG A 110 13.38 -5.06 8.31
N ILE A 111 13.72 -4.34 7.24
CA ILE A 111 12.80 -3.36 6.64
C ILE A 111 11.66 -4.06 5.91
N ASP A 112 11.90 -5.19 5.25
CA ASP A 112 10.85 -6.03 4.67
C ASP A 112 9.83 -6.48 5.74
N ALA A 113 10.32 -6.95 6.89
CA ALA A 113 9.48 -7.35 8.00
C ALA A 113 8.58 -6.20 8.49
N VAL A 114 9.09 -4.97 8.58
CA VAL A 114 8.32 -3.81 9.01
C VAL A 114 7.38 -3.28 7.91
N VAL A 115 7.89 -3.16 6.68
CA VAL A 115 7.20 -2.47 5.58
C VAL A 115 6.14 -3.36 4.94
N ASN A 116 6.47 -4.61 4.65
CA ASN A 116 5.59 -5.49 3.87
C ASN A 116 4.81 -6.45 4.77
N ARG A 117 5.44 -6.99 5.82
CA ARG A 117 4.90 -8.16 6.55
C ARG A 117 4.16 -7.81 7.84
N MET A 118 4.48 -6.67 8.47
CA MET A 118 3.98 -6.31 9.81
C MET A 118 2.46 -6.28 9.93
N PHE A 119 1.74 -5.85 8.89
CA PHE A 119 0.27 -5.84 8.88
C PHE A 119 -0.36 -7.05 8.20
N ALA A 120 0.41 -7.79 7.40
CA ALA A 120 -0.08 -8.93 6.62
C ALA A 120 -0.02 -10.25 7.44
N GLU A 121 1.11 -10.52 8.10
CA GLU A 121 1.30 -11.79 8.82
C GLU A 121 0.34 -12.01 10.01
N PRO A 122 -0.01 -10.98 10.80
CA PRO A 122 -0.97 -11.14 11.89
C PRO A 122 -2.36 -11.60 11.41
N THR A 123 -2.78 -11.22 10.19
CA THR A 123 -4.09 -11.63 9.66
C THR A 123 -4.18 -13.15 9.47
N LEU A 124 -3.03 -13.80 9.30
CA LEU A 124 -2.87 -15.25 9.08
C LEU A 124 -2.53 -16.02 10.37
N LYS A 125 -2.71 -15.44 11.55
CA LYS A 125 -2.31 -16.05 12.84
C LYS A 125 -0.82 -16.36 12.95
N ARG A 126 0.04 -15.69 12.17
CA ARG A 126 1.51 -15.86 12.23
C ARG A 126 2.18 -14.94 13.26
N GLY A 127 1.42 -14.05 13.90
CA GLY A 127 1.96 -13.00 14.76
C GLY A 127 2.69 -11.92 13.96
N TYR A 128 3.37 -11.01 14.66
CA TYR A 128 4.26 -10.04 14.04
C TYR A 128 5.62 -10.68 13.67
N PRO A 129 6.33 -10.19 12.65
CA PRO A 129 7.62 -10.74 12.20
C PRO A 129 8.80 -10.37 13.13
N TYR A 130 8.73 -10.79 14.39
CA TYR A 130 9.69 -10.45 15.44
C TYR A 130 11.12 -10.94 15.13
N ALA A 131 11.26 -12.12 14.52
CA ALA A 131 12.56 -12.72 14.25
C ALA A 131 13.43 -11.85 13.32
N GLN A 132 12.83 -11.28 12.27
CA GLN A 132 13.52 -10.39 11.33
C GLN A 132 13.56 -8.94 11.82
N ALA A 133 12.56 -8.51 12.60
CA ALA A 133 12.48 -7.17 13.15
C ALA A 133 12.21 -7.17 14.67
N PRO A 134 13.23 -7.39 15.52
CA PRO A 134 13.06 -7.42 16.97
C PRO A 134 12.49 -6.13 17.58
N ILE A 135 12.59 -5.00 16.87
CA ILE A 135 11.98 -3.73 17.30
C ILE A 135 10.45 -3.83 17.42
N LEU A 136 9.82 -4.78 16.71
CA LEU A 136 8.38 -5.00 16.76
C LEU A 136 7.90 -5.48 18.13
N HIS A 137 8.77 -6.00 19.00
CA HIS A 137 8.44 -6.30 20.41
C HIS A 137 7.98 -5.06 21.21
N ARG A 138 8.16 -3.84 20.68
CA ARG A 138 7.55 -2.65 21.28
C ARG A 138 6.02 -2.65 21.18
N ILE A 139 5.45 -3.38 20.21
CA ILE A 139 4.00 -3.56 20.09
C ILE A 139 3.44 -4.27 21.33
N ASP A 140 4.19 -5.22 21.90
CA ASP A 140 3.74 -6.06 23.02
C ASP A 140 3.32 -5.22 24.25
N LYS A 141 3.91 -4.02 24.43
CA LYS A 141 3.54 -3.05 25.48
C LYS A 141 2.13 -2.46 25.32
N HIS A 142 1.51 -2.66 24.16
CA HIS A 142 0.23 -2.10 23.77
C HIS A 142 -0.81 -3.19 23.48
N MET A 143 -0.40 -4.46 23.58
CA MET A 143 -1.28 -5.61 23.45
C MET A 143 -1.99 -5.88 24.77
N CYS A 144 -3.24 -6.31 24.68
CA CYS A 144 -4.00 -6.89 25.78
C CYS A 144 -4.18 -8.40 25.56
N ASP A 145 -4.51 -9.11 26.62
CA ASP A 145 -4.83 -10.53 26.55
C ASP A 145 -5.92 -10.79 25.50
N GLY A 146 -5.65 -11.74 24.60
CA GLY A 146 -6.56 -12.09 23.51
C GLY A 146 -6.32 -11.34 22.18
N ASP A 147 -5.45 -10.33 22.14
CA ASP A 147 -5.24 -9.55 20.92
C ASP A 147 -4.59 -10.35 19.80
N GLU A 148 -3.68 -11.26 20.13
CA GLU A 148 -3.05 -12.16 19.15
C GLU A 148 -4.07 -12.93 18.32
N GLN A 149 -5.15 -13.39 18.96
CA GLN A 149 -6.23 -14.11 18.30
C GLN A 149 -7.13 -13.17 17.50
N LYS A 150 -7.34 -11.93 17.99
CA LYS A 150 -8.19 -10.91 17.34
C LYS A 150 -7.57 -10.31 16.09
N LEU A 151 -6.24 -10.31 15.96
CA LEU A 151 -5.53 -9.81 14.77
C LEU A 151 -5.83 -10.63 13.51
N ALA A 152 -6.27 -11.89 13.67
CA ALA A 152 -6.54 -12.77 12.56
C ALA A 152 -7.91 -12.51 11.91
N PHE A 153 -7.93 -12.50 10.58
CA PHE A 153 -9.14 -12.50 9.78
C PHE A 153 -8.83 -13.09 8.40
N ASP A 154 -9.69 -14.01 7.93
CA ASP A 154 -9.57 -14.66 6.62
C ASP A 154 -10.13 -13.73 5.53
N PHE A 155 -9.30 -12.80 5.06
CA PHE A 155 -9.62 -11.93 3.94
C PHE A 155 -9.82 -12.75 2.66
N ASP A 156 -10.82 -12.38 1.86
CA ASP A 156 -11.07 -12.99 0.56
C ASP A 156 -10.00 -12.58 -0.46
N PHE A 157 -9.44 -11.37 -0.34
CA PHE A 157 -8.33 -10.90 -1.16
C PHE A 157 -7.38 -10.01 -0.37
N TRP A 158 -6.12 -9.95 -0.81
CA TRP A 158 -5.18 -8.91 -0.41
C TRP A 158 -5.00 -7.90 -1.54
N GLY A 159 -5.30 -6.64 -1.24
CA GLY A 159 -4.96 -5.50 -2.06
C GLY A 159 -3.48 -5.15 -1.90
N LEU A 160 -2.78 -5.00 -3.01
CA LEU A 160 -1.37 -4.58 -3.04
C LEU A 160 -1.27 -3.22 -3.71
N GLN A 161 -0.49 -2.34 -3.12
CA GLN A 161 -0.22 -0.99 -3.61
C GLN A 161 1.28 -0.83 -3.77
N HIS A 162 1.73 -0.61 -4.99
CA HIS A 162 3.14 -0.63 -5.31
C HIS A 162 3.52 0.48 -6.27
N TYR A 163 4.64 1.14 -6.00
CA TYR A 163 5.12 2.28 -6.77
C TYR A 163 6.60 2.19 -7.12
N PHE A 164 7.46 1.89 -6.15
CA PHE A 164 8.91 1.89 -6.30
C PHE A 164 9.58 0.78 -5.46
N ARG A 165 10.85 0.49 -5.73
CA ARG A 165 11.67 -0.39 -4.89
C ARG A 165 12.40 0.39 -3.81
N ILE A 166 12.78 -0.31 -2.74
CA ILE A 166 13.64 0.24 -1.69
C ILE A 166 14.98 -0.50 -1.72
N VAL A 167 16.08 0.25 -1.83
CA VAL A 167 17.44 -0.32 -1.78
C VAL A 167 18.15 0.22 -0.54
N LEU A 168 18.70 -0.67 0.28
CA LEU A 168 19.24 -0.35 1.59
C LEU A 168 20.72 -0.66 1.71
N LYS A 169 21.48 0.29 2.23
CA LYS A 169 22.85 0.08 2.70
C LYS A 169 22.83 -0.01 4.22
N GLY A 170 23.30 -1.12 4.77
CA GLY A 170 23.36 -1.36 6.21
C GLY A 170 24.27 -0.34 6.89
N ASN A 171 23.81 0.21 8.02
CA ASN A 171 24.62 1.08 8.85
C ASN A 171 24.23 0.93 10.32
N PRO A 172 25.00 0.19 11.13
CA PRO A 172 24.72 -0.01 12.55
C PRO A 172 24.65 1.27 13.40
N LEU A 173 25.23 2.38 12.93
CA LEU A 173 25.26 3.66 13.65
C LEU A 173 23.92 4.41 13.58
N ILE A 174 23.03 4.06 12.65
CA ILE A 174 21.71 4.69 12.56
C ILE A 174 20.78 4.04 13.60
N PRO A 175 20.23 4.81 14.55
CA PRO A 175 19.29 4.28 15.53
C PRO A 175 18.07 3.66 14.86
N ILE A 176 17.57 2.55 15.41
CA ILE A 176 16.36 1.82 15.02
C ILE A 176 16.43 1.19 13.62
N LEU A 177 16.56 2.00 12.56
CA LEU A 177 16.55 1.54 11.17
C LEU A 177 17.83 0.79 10.79
N LYS A 178 18.98 1.15 11.41
CA LYS A 178 20.32 0.60 11.13
C LYS A 178 20.64 0.49 9.62
N ALA A 179 20.12 1.42 8.81
CA ALA A 179 20.25 1.39 7.35
C ALA A 179 19.98 2.77 6.73
N TYR A 180 20.66 3.08 5.62
CA TYR A 180 20.32 4.19 4.73
C TYR A 180 19.59 3.67 3.49
N GLN A 181 18.54 4.36 3.07
CA GLN A 181 17.97 4.16 1.76
C GLN A 181 18.85 4.83 0.69
N VAL A 182 19.20 4.08 -0.34
CA VAL A 182 19.88 4.61 -1.52
C VAL A 182 18.93 5.55 -2.25
N LYS A 183 19.42 6.75 -2.60
CA LYS A 183 18.61 7.76 -3.29
C LYS A 183 18.06 7.19 -4.60
N PRO A 184 16.75 7.34 -4.90
CA PRO A 184 16.15 6.83 -6.14
C PRO A 184 16.85 7.26 -7.43
N SER A 185 17.33 8.51 -7.49
CA SER A 185 18.08 9.03 -8.65
C SER A 185 19.43 8.35 -8.90
N LYS A 186 19.96 7.59 -7.93
CA LYS A 186 21.16 6.76 -8.11
C LYS A 186 20.82 5.35 -8.61
N LEU A 187 19.55 4.96 -8.60
CA LEU A 187 19.07 3.63 -8.96
C LEU A 187 18.54 3.60 -10.40
N GLY A 188 17.88 4.66 -10.86
CA GLY A 188 17.34 4.73 -12.20
C GLY A 188 16.56 6.02 -12.50
N LYS A 189 15.74 5.98 -13.54
CA LYS A 189 14.80 7.07 -13.88
C LYS A 189 13.77 7.24 -12.76
N THR A 190 13.32 8.47 -12.57
CA THR A 190 12.38 8.81 -11.51
C THR A 190 11.15 9.56 -12.01
N THR A 191 10.07 9.47 -11.25
CA THR A 191 8.87 10.30 -11.39
C THR A 191 9.10 11.70 -10.82
N THR A 192 8.13 12.61 -10.95
CA THR A 192 8.19 13.94 -10.29
C THR A 192 8.10 13.86 -8.75
N MET A 193 7.76 12.69 -8.21
CA MET A 193 7.85 12.36 -6.78
C MET A 193 9.27 11.96 -6.34
N ASN A 194 10.23 11.96 -7.27
CA ASN A 194 11.56 11.40 -7.04
C ASN A 194 11.49 9.91 -6.61
N TRP A 195 10.51 9.17 -7.13
CA TRP A 195 10.39 7.72 -6.95
C TRP A 195 10.99 7.01 -8.15
N GLU A 196 11.77 5.96 -7.91
CA GLU A 196 12.35 5.16 -8.99
C GLU A 196 11.26 4.43 -9.77
N ILE A 197 11.36 4.47 -11.09
CA ILE A 197 10.52 3.66 -11.99
C ILE A 197 11.20 2.29 -12.15
N PHE A 198 10.65 1.27 -11.49
CA PHE A 198 11.18 -0.09 -11.49
C PHE A 198 10.06 -1.11 -11.70
N PRO A 199 9.61 -1.34 -12.95
CA PRO A 199 8.44 -2.19 -13.25
C PRO A 199 8.55 -3.62 -12.72
N GLU A 200 9.74 -4.23 -12.78
CA GLU A 200 9.99 -5.58 -12.22
C GLU A 200 9.61 -5.66 -10.73
N GLY A 201 9.60 -4.53 -10.02
CA GLY A 201 9.28 -4.50 -8.60
C GLY A 201 7.89 -5.02 -8.25
N ILE A 202 6.88 -4.77 -9.10
CA ILE A 202 5.52 -5.28 -8.86
C ILE A 202 5.46 -6.79 -9.00
N TYR A 203 6.22 -7.37 -9.94
CA TYR A 203 6.33 -8.82 -10.09
C TYR A 203 7.00 -9.43 -8.85
N GLN A 204 8.04 -8.80 -8.33
CA GLN A 204 8.77 -9.29 -7.15
C GLN A 204 7.91 -9.26 -5.88
N ILE A 205 7.11 -8.20 -5.70
CA ILE A 205 6.10 -8.13 -4.65
C ILE A 205 5.05 -9.22 -4.81
N LEU A 206 4.51 -9.41 -6.01
CA LEU A 206 3.55 -10.49 -6.26
C LEU A 206 4.15 -11.87 -5.99
N LYS A 207 5.42 -12.11 -6.33
CA LYS A 207 6.14 -13.37 -6.01
C LYS A 207 6.33 -13.57 -4.52
N GLN A 208 6.66 -12.52 -3.78
CA GLN A 208 6.81 -12.58 -2.33
C GLN A 208 5.47 -12.87 -1.66
N PHE A 209 4.44 -12.06 -1.96
CA PHE A 209 3.13 -12.19 -1.35
C PHE A 209 2.40 -13.47 -1.80
N GLY A 210 2.64 -13.93 -3.03
CA GLY A 210 2.09 -15.20 -3.56
C GLY A 210 2.57 -16.46 -2.83
N GLN A 211 3.51 -16.36 -1.89
CA GLN A 211 3.89 -17.46 -1.00
C GLN A 211 2.94 -17.64 0.20
N TYR A 212 2.11 -16.64 0.48
CA TYR A 212 1.09 -16.73 1.52
C TYR A 212 -0.15 -17.46 0.98
N PRO A 213 -0.91 -18.17 1.85
CA PRO A 213 -2.13 -18.89 1.46
C PRO A 213 -3.32 -17.92 1.28
N VAL A 214 -3.15 -16.94 0.41
CA VAL A 214 -4.16 -15.91 0.09
C VAL A 214 -4.87 -16.33 -1.19
N LYS A 215 -6.20 -16.23 -1.18
CA LYS A 215 -7.06 -16.72 -2.27
C LYS A 215 -6.92 -15.86 -3.54
N GLU A 216 -6.72 -14.55 -3.34
CA GLU A 216 -6.79 -13.57 -4.41
C GLU A 216 -5.91 -12.34 -4.12
N PHE A 217 -5.24 -11.83 -5.16
CA PHE A 217 -4.53 -10.56 -5.13
C PHE A 217 -5.15 -9.56 -6.09
N VAL A 218 -5.31 -8.33 -5.61
CA VAL A 218 -5.76 -7.20 -6.42
C VAL A 218 -4.70 -6.11 -6.35
N ILE A 219 -4.22 -5.61 -7.49
CA ILE A 219 -3.41 -4.38 -7.47
C ILE A 219 -4.39 -3.23 -7.25
N THR A 220 -4.49 -2.76 -6.01
CA THR A 220 -5.49 -1.73 -5.62
C THR A 220 -5.01 -0.32 -5.94
N GLU A 221 -3.68 -0.12 -6.01
CA GLU A 221 -3.10 1.13 -6.47
C GLU A 221 -1.75 0.86 -7.17
N ASN A 222 -1.58 1.44 -8.36
CA ASN A 222 -0.29 1.58 -9.04
C ASN A 222 -0.37 2.77 -10.00
N GLY A 223 0.66 3.61 -10.03
CA GLY A 223 0.69 4.77 -10.92
C GLY A 223 1.89 5.67 -10.72
N ALA A 224 1.93 6.77 -11.47
CA ALA A 224 3.07 7.68 -11.47
C ALA A 224 2.65 9.12 -11.75
N SER A 225 3.30 10.04 -11.05
CA SER A 225 3.25 11.47 -11.35
C SER A 225 4.34 11.86 -12.33
N PHE A 226 3.96 12.61 -13.36
CA PHE A 226 4.84 13.21 -14.35
C PHE A 226 4.40 14.65 -14.59
N ASP A 227 5.28 15.46 -15.18
CA ASP A 227 4.91 16.80 -15.63
C ASP A 227 3.88 16.68 -16.77
N ASP A 228 2.71 17.28 -16.56
CA ASP A 228 1.63 17.35 -17.54
C ASP A 228 1.50 18.78 -18.08
N VAL A 229 1.47 18.91 -19.40
CA VAL A 229 1.23 20.19 -20.09
C VAL A 229 -0.10 20.09 -20.84
N LEU A 230 -0.99 21.03 -20.58
CA LEU A 230 -2.26 21.17 -21.29
C LEU A 230 -2.06 22.02 -22.54
N GLU A 231 -2.09 21.40 -23.72
CA GLU A 231 -1.97 22.07 -25.02
C GLU A 231 -3.17 21.68 -25.89
N ASN A 232 -3.89 22.67 -26.42
CA ASN A 232 -5.07 22.44 -27.28
C ASN A 232 -6.07 21.43 -26.67
N ASN A 233 -6.38 21.60 -25.37
CA ASN A 233 -7.26 20.70 -24.59
C ASN A 233 -6.77 19.23 -24.50
N THR A 234 -5.50 18.96 -24.78
CA THR A 234 -4.89 17.63 -24.75
C THR A 234 -3.69 17.61 -23.81
N ILE A 235 -3.44 16.46 -23.17
CA ILE A 235 -2.24 16.22 -22.36
C ILE A 235 -1.53 15.00 -22.94
N ASN A 236 -0.32 15.21 -23.46
CA ASN A 236 0.48 14.15 -24.07
C ASN A 236 1.43 13.48 -23.07
N ASP A 237 0.87 12.62 -22.21
CA ASP A 237 1.56 11.96 -21.10
C ASP A 237 2.13 10.57 -21.47
N VAL A 238 2.94 10.52 -22.54
CA VAL A 238 3.53 9.26 -23.06
C VAL A 238 4.31 8.49 -21.98
N GLN A 239 5.00 9.19 -21.08
CA GLN A 239 5.73 8.55 -19.97
C GLN A 239 4.80 7.76 -19.05
N ARG A 240 3.59 8.28 -18.79
CA ARG A 240 2.57 7.62 -17.97
C ARG A 240 2.01 6.37 -18.67
N ILE A 241 1.80 6.42 -19.98
CA ILE A 241 1.41 5.24 -20.78
C ILE A 241 2.49 4.14 -20.69
N THR A 242 3.76 4.50 -20.90
CA THR A 242 4.88 3.55 -20.81
C THR A 242 4.97 2.93 -19.43
N TYR A 243 4.84 3.74 -18.36
CA TYR A 243 4.79 3.25 -16.98
C TYR A 243 3.72 2.15 -16.80
N PHE A 244 2.47 2.42 -17.18
CA PHE A 244 1.39 1.45 -17.01
C PHE A 244 1.61 0.18 -17.83
N ARG A 245 2.04 0.30 -19.08
CA ARG A 245 2.32 -0.84 -19.95
C ARG A 245 3.39 -1.76 -19.35
N ASP A 246 4.47 -1.18 -18.85
CA ASP A 246 5.60 -1.94 -18.31
C ASP A 246 5.20 -2.65 -17.01
N TYR A 247 4.47 -1.99 -16.11
CA TYR A 247 3.99 -2.61 -14.87
C TYR A 247 2.92 -3.68 -15.13
N LEU A 248 1.97 -3.45 -16.05
CA LEU A 248 0.98 -4.46 -16.44
C LEU A 248 1.63 -5.71 -17.05
N THR A 249 2.71 -5.55 -17.80
CA THR A 249 3.47 -6.69 -18.35
C THR A 249 4.04 -7.56 -17.23
N GLN A 250 4.47 -6.96 -16.13
CA GLN A 250 5.01 -7.65 -14.97
C GLN A 250 3.92 -8.31 -14.11
N VAL A 251 2.76 -7.67 -13.99
CA VAL A 251 1.56 -8.30 -13.41
C VAL A 251 1.12 -9.51 -14.23
N LEU A 252 1.09 -9.39 -15.56
CA LEU A 252 0.75 -10.50 -16.46
C LEU A 252 1.76 -11.66 -16.32
N ARG A 253 3.05 -11.35 -16.18
CA ARG A 253 4.09 -12.36 -15.91
C ARG A 253 3.81 -13.13 -14.62
N ALA A 254 3.56 -12.43 -13.51
CA ALA A 254 3.21 -13.06 -12.23
C ALA A 254 1.95 -13.94 -12.34
N LYS A 255 0.91 -13.45 -13.03
CA LYS A 255 -0.33 -14.18 -13.28
C LYS A 255 -0.09 -15.46 -14.10
N LYS A 256 0.75 -15.40 -15.15
CA LYS A 256 1.13 -16.57 -15.96
C LYS A 256 1.92 -17.62 -15.17
N GLU A 257 2.60 -17.21 -14.10
CA GLU A 257 3.28 -18.12 -13.17
C GLU A 257 2.37 -18.67 -12.06
N GLY A 258 1.05 -18.41 -12.13
CA GLY A 258 0.05 -19.02 -11.24
C GLY A 258 -0.32 -18.19 -10.01
N ILE A 259 0.20 -16.97 -9.85
CA ILE A 259 -0.24 -16.07 -8.77
C ILE A 259 -1.66 -15.57 -9.08
N PRO A 260 -2.63 -15.69 -8.16
CA PRO A 260 -4.05 -15.41 -8.43
C PRO A 260 -4.34 -13.90 -8.46
N VAL A 261 -3.81 -13.19 -9.46
CA VAL A 261 -4.10 -11.75 -9.67
C VAL A 261 -5.36 -11.58 -10.51
N THR A 262 -6.37 -10.97 -9.91
CA THR A 262 -7.74 -10.85 -10.48
C THR A 262 -8.10 -9.43 -10.89
N GLY A 263 -7.46 -8.43 -10.31
CA GLY A 263 -7.78 -7.03 -10.56
C GLY A 263 -6.57 -6.10 -10.58
N TYR A 264 -6.72 -4.98 -11.28
CA TYR A 264 -5.76 -3.89 -11.32
C TYR A 264 -6.52 -2.56 -11.37
N PHE A 265 -6.25 -1.70 -10.41
CA PHE A 265 -6.79 -0.35 -10.29
C PHE A 265 -5.67 0.66 -10.49
N VAL A 266 -5.89 1.56 -11.45
CA VAL A 266 -4.96 2.65 -11.72
C VAL A 266 -5.06 3.70 -10.61
N TRP A 267 -3.92 4.04 -10.01
CA TRP A 267 -3.80 5.24 -9.18
C TRP A 267 -3.36 6.40 -10.09
N THR A 268 -4.23 7.33 -10.45
CA THR A 268 -5.61 7.52 -9.98
C THR A 268 -6.52 7.95 -11.12
N LEU A 269 -7.84 8.00 -10.88
CA LEU A 269 -8.79 8.46 -11.89
C LEU A 269 -8.47 9.89 -12.33
N MET A 270 -8.37 10.83 -11.39
CA MET A 270 -8.20 12.25 -11.66
C MET A 270 -7.15 12.89 -10.77
N ASP A 271 -6.49 13.95 -11.24
CA ASP A 271 -5.58 14.74 -10.42
C ASP A 271 -6.32 15.22 -9.16
N ASN A 272 -5.68 15.06 -8.01
CA ASN A 272 -6.28 15.26 -6.70
C ASN A 272 -5.30 15.94 -5.72
N PHE A 273 -5.67 15.99 -4.43
CA PHE A 273 -4.79 16.45 -3.37
C PHE A 273 -3.85 15.31 -2.94
N GLU A 274 -2.59 15.36 -3.37
CA GLU A 274 -1.59 14.33 -3.12
C GLU A 274 -0.92 14.53 -1.73
N TRP A 275 -1.74 14.43 -0.68
CA TRP A 275 -1.28 14.45 0.71
C TRP A 275 -0.32 15.61 1.04
N ALA A 276 0.87 15.33 1.54
CA ALA A 276 1.87 16.32 1.90
C ALA A 276 2.42 17.12 0.69
N GLU A 277 2.24 16.62 -0.54
CA GLU A 277 2.69 17.29 -1.77
C GLU A 277 1.64 18.27 -2.33
N GLY A 278 0.43 18.27 -1.78
CA GLY A 278 -0.67 19.12 -2.23
C GLY A 278 -1.07 18.85 -3.68
N TYR A 279 -1.39 19.90 -4.43
CA TYR A 279 -1.88 19.79 -5.83
C TYR A 279 -0.75 19.85 -6.88
N ARG A 280 0.52 19.81 -6.45
CA ARG A 280 1.67 19.87 -7.36
C ARG A 280 1.84 18.58 -8.15
N GLN A 281 1.58 17.45 -7.51
CA GLN A 281 1.77 16.13 -8.09
C GLN A 281 0.48 15.67 -8.76
N ARG A 282 0.62 15.04 -9.92
CA ARG A 282 -0.51 14.70 -10.81
C ARG A 282 -0.44 13.24 -11.20
N PHE A 283 -1.08 12.39 -10.40
CA PHE A 283 -1.20 10.96 -10.67
C PHE A 283 -2.36 10.60 -11.62
N GLY A 284 -3.30 11.52 -11.84
CA GLY A 284 -4.53 11.21 -12.57
C GLY A 284 -4.28 10.79 -14.01
N ILE A 285 -5.08 9.86 -14.52
CA ILE A 285 -5.23 9.69 -15.98
C ILE A 285 -6.19 10.74 -16.58
N VAL A 286 -6.93 11.45 -15.73
CA VAL A 286 -7.74 12.62 -16.08
C VAL A 286 -7.10 13.86 -15.44
N TYR A 287 -6.78 14.85 -16.26
CA TYR A 287 -6.28 16.13 -15.81
C TYR A 287 -7.42 16.95 -15.19
N THR A 288 -7.17 17.52 -14.02
CA THR A 288 -8.08 18.46 -13.36
C THR A 288 -7.49 19.87 -13.41
N ASP A 289 -8.17 20.78 -14.09
CA ASP A 289 -7.95 22.21 -13.89
C ASP A 289 -8.61 22.61 -12.56
N PHE A 290 -7.80 22.87 -11.54
CA PHE A 290 -8.31 23.17 -10.20
C PHE A 290 -9.02 24.53 -10.12
N ALA A 291 -8.69 25.48 -11.00
CA ALA A 291 -9.32 26.80 -11.02
C ALA A 291 -10.75 26.74 -11.59
N THR A 292 -10.94 25.97 -12.66
CA THR A 292 -12.24 25.90 -13.36
C THR A 292 -13.04 24.64 -13.09
N GLN A 293 -12.43 23.65 -12.42
CA GLN A 293 -12.97 22.30 -12.25
C GLN A 293 -13.21 21.57 -13.58
N LYS A 294 -12.63 22.02 -14.69
CA LYS A 294 -12.75 21.33 -15.96
C LYS A 294 -11.85 20.08 -15.99
N ARG A 295 -12.38 18.98 -16.55
CA ARG A 295 -11.70 17.70 -16.68
C ARG A 295 -11.29 17.45 -18.13
N TYR A 296 -10.07 16.97 -18.31
CA TYR A 296 -9.52 16.62 -19.62
C TYR A 296 -8.94 15.21 -19.55
N LEU A 297 -9.39 14.32 -20.44
CA LEU A 297 -8.77 13.01 -20.56
C LEU A 297 -7.34 13.18 -21.05
N LYS A 298 -6.36 12.64 -20.31
CA LYS A 298 -4.99 12.57 -20.80
C LYS A 298 -4.86 11.44 -21.82
N ASN A 299 -3.80 11.44 -22.61
CA ASN A 299 -3.55 10.35 -23.57
C ASN A 299 -3.49 8.99 -22.88
N SER A 300 -3.05 8.91 -21.61
CA SER A 300 -3.13 7.68 -20.81
C SER A 300 -4.54 7.18 -20.54
N ALA A 301 -5.52 8.05 -20.30
CA ALA A 301 -6.93 7.62 -20.17
C ALA A 301 -7.48 7.09 -21.51
N ILE A 302 -7.12 7.73 -22.62
CA ILE A 302 -7.51 7.26 -23.96
C ILE A 302 -6.88 5.89 -24.25
N TRP A 303 -5.60 5.71 -23.89
CA TRP A 303 -4.91 4.43 -24.01
C TRP A 303 -5.58 3.34 -23.16
N TRP A 304 -5.92 3.62 -21.90
CA TRP A 304 -6.65 2.68 -21.04
C TRP A 304 -8.00 2.27 -21.63
N LYS A 305 -8.75 3.23 -22.18
CA LYS A 305 -10.03 2.96 -22.86
C LYS A 305 -9.84 2.00 -24.04
N GLN A 306 -8.81 2.22 -24.86
CA GLN A 306 -8.51 1.35 -25.99
C GLN A 306 -8.05 -0.03 -25.54
N PHE A 307 -7.14 -0.09 -24.56
CA PHE A 307 -6.61 -1.33 -24.00
C PHE A 307 -7.71 -2.23 -23.43
N LEU A 308 -8.64 -1.66 -22.65
CA LEU A 308 -9.77 -2.39 -22.05
C LEU A 308 -10.87 -2.76 -23.06
N SER A 309 -10.94 -2.09 -24.20
CA SER A 309 -11.90 -2.41 -25.28
C SER A 309 -11.35 -3.38 -26.30
N SER A 310 -10.06 -3.71 -26.22
CA SER A 310 -9.42 -4.66 -27.12
C SER A 310 -9.80 -6.08 -26.70
N PRO A 311 -10.22 -6.95 -27.63
CA PRO A 311 -10.72 -8.30 -27.33
C PRO A 311 -9.67 -9.23 -26.73
#